data_AF-A0A8S2Z2V1-F1
#
_entry.id   AF-A0A8S2Z2V1-F1
#
_cell.length_a   1.000
_cell.length_b   1.000
_cell.length_c   1.000
_cell.angle_alpha   90.00
_cell.angle_beta   90.00
_cell.angle_gamma   90.00
#
_symmetry.space_group_name_H-M   'P 1'
#
loop_
_entity.id
_entity.type
_entity.pdbx_description
1 polymer ?
#
loop_
_entity_poly.entity_id
_entity_poly.type
_entity_poly.pdbx_seq_one_letter_code
_entity_poly.pdbx_strand_id
1 'polypeptide(L)'
;SVADVSNDYSQDLAIANSNTNNVGILLGNSSAYFSSQTVYPTGSGSSPKSIATGDFNKDSWLDIAVANYGSNNIAILLGHP
;
A
#
# COMPACT_ATOMS: atom_id res chain seq x y z
N SER A 1 -2.46 -4.30 -4.97
CA SER A 1 -3.23 -5.22 -4.11
C SER A 1 -4.63 -4.65 -3.93
N VAL A 2 -5.61 -5.51 -3.64
CA VAL A 2 -6.99 -5.13 -3.26
C VAL A 2 -7.21 -5.74 -1.88
N ALA A 3 -7.45 -4.91 -0.86
CA ALA A 3 -7.68 -5.34 0.52
C ALA A 3 -8.31 -4.20 1.32
N ASP A 4 -8.98 -4.49 2.44
CA ASP A 4 -9.45 -3.48 3.40
C ASP A 4 -8.29 -3.05 4.30
N VAL A 5 -7.48 -2.08 3.87
CA VAL A 5 -6.29 -1.62 4.61
C VAL A 5 -6.63 -0.51 5.61
N SER A 6 -7.83 0.06 5.51
CA SER A 6 -8.36 1.07 6.43
C SER A 6 -9.24 0.50 7.54
N ASN A 7 -9.54 -0.80 7.49
CA ASN A 7 -10.38 -1.51 8.46
C ASN A 7 -11.80 -0.90 8.57
N ASP A 8 -12.35 -0.48 7.44
CA ASP A 8 -13.66 0.17 7.34
C ASP A 8 -14.74 -0.70 6.66
N TYR A 9 -14.41 -1.96 6.38
CA TYR A 9 -15.20 -2.95 5.64
C TYR A 9 -15.37 -2.66 4.14
N SER A 10 -14.64 -1.69 3.58
CA SER A 10 -14.54 -1.42 2.15
C SER A 10 -13.21 -1.91 1.59
N GLN A 11 -13.20 -2.40 0.35
CA GLN A 11 -11.95 -2.78 -0.30
C GLN A 11 -11.21 -1.54 -0.79
N ASP A 12 -9.94 -1.42 -0.45
CA ASP A 12 -9.04 -0.36 -0.88
C ASP A 12 -8.09 -0.84 -1.98
N LEU A 13 -7.46 0.11 -2.69
CA LEU A 13 -6.44 -0.17 -3.70
C LEU A 13 -5.08 0.32 -3.25
N ALA A 14 -4.11 -0.60 -3.21
CA ALA A 14 -2.69 -0.29 -3.07
C ALA A 14 -1.97 -0.46 -4.41
N ILE A 15 -1.33 0.61 -4.90
CA ILE A 15 -0.72 0.71 -6.23
C ILE A 15 0.78 0.99 -6.10
N ALA A 16 1.61 0.21 -6.81
CA ALA A 16 3.05 0.44 -6.91
C ALA A 16 3.37 1.43 -8.02
N ASN A 17 3.74 2.67 -7.66
CA ASN A 17 4.04 3.71 -8.63
C ASN A 17 5.55 3.73 -8.93
N SER A 18 5.96 2.88 -9.88
CA SER A 18 7.39 2.65 -10.17
C SER A 18 8.17 3.88 -10.64
N ASN A 19 7.53 4.83 -11.33
CA ASN A 19 8.18 6.04 -11.85
C ASN A 19 8.32 7.16 -10.82
N THR A 20 7.47 7.16 -9.80
CA THR A 20 7.44 8.20 -8.75
C THR A 20 7.94 7.69 -7.40
N ASN A 21 8.44 6.45 -7.34
CA ASN A 21 9.08 5.84 -6.18
C ASN A 21 8.22 5.87 -4.92
N ASN A 22 6.92 5.57 -5.07
CA ASN A 22 5.97 5.52 -3.96
C ASN A 22 4.92 4.41 -4.14
N VAL A 23 4.24 4.10 -3.06
CA VAL A 23 2.96 3.38 -3.08
C VAL A 23 1.85 4.40 -2.95
N GLY A 24 0.81 4.27 -3.78
CA GLY A 24 -0.41 5.02 -3.59
C GLY A 24 -1.54 4.15 -3.06
N ILE A 25 -2.27 4.67 -2.08
CA ILE A 25 -3.46 4.05 -1.49
C ILE A 25 -4.67 4.87 -1.91
N LEU A 26 -5.67 4.21 -2.48
CA LEU A 26 -6.98 4.80 -2.76
C LEU A 26 -7.99 4.07 -1.88
N LEU A 27 -8.64 4.82 -0.99
CA LEU A 27 -9.61 4.23 -0.08
C LEU A 27 -10.93 3.97 -0.81
N GLY A 28 -11.44 2.76 -0.65
CA GLY A 28 -12.77 2.40 -1.10
C GLY A 28 -13.83 3.11 -0.26
N ASN A 29 -15.05 3.08 -0.77
CA ASN A 29 -16.22 3.45 0.01
C ASN A 29 -17.39 2.53 -0.32
N SER A 30 -18.44 2.62 0.49
CA SER A 30 -19.67 1.83 0.33
C SER A 30 -20.41 2.04 -1.00
N SER A 31 -20.02 3.04 -1.79
CA SER A 31 -20.58 3.33 -3.12
C SER A 31 -19.73 2.78 -4.27
N ALA A 32 -18.74 1.93 -3.98
CA ALA A 32 -17.81 1.33 -4.94
C ALA A 32 -16.95 2.35 -5.73
N TYR A 33 -16.78 3.55 -5.16
CA TYR A 33 -15.83 4.55 -5.66
C TYR A 33 -14.55 4.54 -4.81
N PHE A 34 -13.47 5.02 -5.41
CA PHE A 34 -12.19 5.23 -4.72
C PHE A 34 -11.95 6.71 -4.48
N SER A 35 -11.41 7.05 -3.31
CA SER A 35 -10.95 8.40 -2.99
C SER A 35 -9.70 8.78 -3.80
N SER A 36 -9.33 10.05 -3.72
CA SER A 36 -8.05 10.53 -4.26
C SER A 36 -6.89 9.76 -3.63
N GLN A 37 -5.91 9.40 -4.47
CA GLN A 37 -4.74 8.66 -4.05
C GLN A 37 -3.92 9.42 -3.00
N THR A 38 -3.67 8.76 -1.86
CA THR A 38 -2.68 9.17 -0.87
C THR A 38 -1.38 8.44 -1.16
N VAL A 39 -0.24 9.12 -1.16
CA VAL A 39 1.06 8.54 -1.58
C VAL A 39 2.03 8.41 -0.41
N TYR A 40 2.73 7.29 -0.37
CA TYR A 40 3.71 6.92 0.65
C TYR A 40 5.05 6.63 -0.04
N PRO A 41 6.09 7.44 0.19
CA PRO A 41 7.40 7.25 -0.44
C PRO A 41 8.02 5.91 -0.06
N THR A 42 8.66 5.24 -1.02
CA THR A 42 9.42 3.99 -0.76
C THR A 42 10.94 4.18 -0.88
N GLY A 43 11.38 5.44 -0.94
CA GLY A 43 12.79 5.83 -1.05
C GLY A 43 13.21 6.16 -2.47
N SER A 44 14.28 6.96 -2.62
CA SER A 44 14.78 7.38 -3.93
C SER A 44 15.27 6.18 -4.75
N GLY A 45 14.85 6.10 -6.02
CA GLY A 45 15.25 5.02 -6.92
C GLY A 45 14.66 3.65 -6.59
N SER A 46 13.65 3.58 -5.72
CA SER A 46 13.07 2.31 -5.26
C SER A 46 12.40 1.52 -6.38
N SER A 47 11.80 2.17 -7.38
CA SER A 47 11.07 1.54 -8.49
C SER A 47 10.20 0.36 -8.03
N PRO A 48 9.19 0.58 -7.17
CA PRO A 48 8.35 -0.49 -6.63
C PRO A 48 7.66 -1.27 -7.77
N LYS A 49 7.64 -2.61 -7.68
CA LYS A 49 7.08 -3.49 -8.73
C LYS A 49 5.93 -4.35 -8.27
N SER A 50 5.91 -4.75 -7.01
CA SER A 50 4.88 -5.63 -6.48
C SER A 50 4.50 -5.23 -5.06
N ILE A 51 3.25 -5.53 -4.71
CA ILE A 51 2.67 -5.26 -3.40
C ILE A 51 1.99 -6.53 -2.90
N ALA A 52 2.22 -6.86 -1.63
CA ALA A 52 1.44 -7.82 -0.87
C ALA A 52 0.86 -7.13 0.38
N THR A 53 -0.29 -7.61 0.83
CA THR A 53 -0.99 -7.12 2.03
C THR A 53 -1.13 -8.24 3.04
N GLY A 54 -0.97 -7.92 4.31
CA GLY A 54 -1.10 -8.87 5.41
C GLY A 54 -0.77 -8.21 6.74
N ASP A 55 -1.29 -8.74 7.84
CA ASP A 55 -0.87 -8.35 9.17
C ASP A 55 0.51 -8.97 9.47
N PHE A 56 1.59 -8.21 9.24
CA PHE A 56 2.96 -8.69 9.38
C PHE A 56 3.53 -8.41 10.76
N ASN A 57 2.99 -7.42 11.47
CA ASN A 57 3.44 -7.02 12.82
C ASN A 57 2.53 -7.55 13.96
N LYS A 58 1.40 -8.18 13.65
CA LYS A 58 0.39 -8.74 14.56
C LYS A 58 -0.39 -7.69 15.36
N ASP A 59 -0.68 -6.52 14.78
CA ASP A 59 -1.46 -5.47 15.43
C ASP A 59 -2.95 -5.45 15.03
N SER A 60 -3.39 -6.42 14.22
CA SER A 60 -4.74 -6.53 13.67
C SER A 60 -5.10 -5.50 12.59
N TRP A 61 -4.13 -4.73 12.09
CA TRP A 61 -4.26 -3.90 10.90
C TRP A 61 -3.49 -4.53 9.73
N LEU A 62 -3.96 -4.33 8.51
CA LEU A 62 -3.24 -4.81 7.35
C LEU A 62 -2.05 -3.90 7.06
N ASP A 63 -0.87 -4.51 7.01
CA ASP A 63 0.35 -3.87 6.51
C ASP A 63 0.49 -4.07 5.00
N ILE A 64 1.36 -3.27 4.39
CA ILE A 64 1.69 -3.33 2.97
C ILE A 64 3.18 -3.62 2.80
N ALA A 65 3.51 -4.79 2.25
CA ALA A 65 4.85 -5.14 1.83
C ALA A 65 5.09 -4.74 0.38
N VAL A 66 6.21 -4.07 0.11
CA VAL A 66 6.55 -3.51 -1.20
C VAL A 66 7.88 -4.06 -1.68
N ALA A 67 7.88 -4.72 -2.82
CA ALA A 67 9.10 -5.15 -3.49
C ALA A 67 9.68 -3.99 -4.32
N ASN A 68 10.75 -3.37 -3.81
CA ASN A 68 11.45 -2.29 -4.47
C ASN A 68 12.58 -2.85 -5.35
N TYR A 69 12.29 -2.98 -6.64
CA TYR A 69 13.22 -3.55 -7.61
C TYR A 69 14.46 -2.68 -7.80
N GLY A 70 14.31 -1.36 -7.84
CA GLY A 70 15.42 -0.44 -8.11
C GLY A 70 16.41 -0.34 -6.96
N SER A 71 15.94 -0.43 -5.71
CA SER A 71 16.78 -0.36 -4.51
C SER A 71 17.16 -1.71 -3.91
N ASN A 72 16.78 -2.83 -4.56
CA ASN A 72 17.06 -4.20 -4.11
C ASN A 72 16.67 -4.48 -2.65
N ASN A 73 15.51 -3.98 -2.21
CA ASN A 73 15.02 -4.20 -0.85
C ASN A 73 13.50 -4.39 -0.80
N ILE A 74 13.01 -4.72 0.39
CA ILE A 74 11.59 -4.76 0.71
C ILE A 74 11.33 -3.65 1.73
N ALA A 75 10.28 -2.86 1.50
CA ALA A 75 9.75 -1.92 2.50
C ALA A 75 8.43 -2.48 3.06
N ILE A 76 8.18 -2.21 4.35
CA ILE A 76 6.88 -2.47 4.99
C ILE A 76 6.29 -1.11 5.38
N LEU A 77 5.08 -0.82 4.90
CA LEU A 77 4.26 0.28 5.39
C LEU A 77 3.30 -0.32 6.40
N LEU A 78 3.40 0.14 7.65
CA LEU A 78 2.58 -0.39 8.74
C LEU A 78 1.18 0.21 8.71
N GLY A 79 0.17 -0.64 8.86
CA GLY A 79 -1.18 -0.22 9.22
C GLY A 79 -1.21 0.29 10.66
N HIS A 80 -2.18 1.14 10.99
CA HIS A 80 -2.42 1.57 12.37
C HIS A 80 -3.85 2.12 12.54
N PRO A 81 -4.34 2.27 13.78
CA PRO A 81 -5.62 2.90 14.11
C PRO A 81 -5.78 4.35 13.67
#